data_AF-A0A7J4PJB4-F1
#
_entry.id   AF-A0A7J4PJB4-F1
#
_cell.length_a   1.000
_cell.length_b   1.000
_cell.length_c   1.000
_cell.angle_alpha   90.00
_cell.angle_beta   90.00
_cell.angle_gamma   90.00
#
_symmetry.space_group_name_H-M   'P 1'
#
loop_
_entity.id
_entity.type
_entity.pdbx_description
1 polymer ?
#
loop_
_entity_poly.entity_id
_entity_poly.type
_entity_poly.pdbx_seq_one_letter_code
_entity_poly.pdbx_strand_id
1 'polypeptide(L)'
;MAADILNQLAEAVVEGEEDDAEELAQKALEMGVDPYEAVINGLARGMTIVSDQYEKGEAFVPHLLLASGAMYAGMDILVPHMVKDGASKQAVGIIGTIEGDVHDIGKNLVKTMLSANGFEMIDLGADVPIEKFVETAKERKADLISMSALMTTTMTNMEKVIEILQEEGIRDSMKVMVGGAPVSEEYAAAIGADSSHPDALHASTWATEIVKELEPSEERWSDEKINLGKIKYREILAKKTVSEKVDIGLETANKIKEEFESVGVKVKEEMTHIDRTVSAMSDKKVDRLPVYPLACGVLRKFAPVTYKEYATNEDAFVESAFLGSKYLDMDMFVGLIDLSATSADFGCKIKYPEDDTPSSEGHLKAYEELEVPELKEGTRGYELVMASKKAKEKLNKELNTPFVGFHEGPLLTLTQLMGADRVLMDMKTNPDAVLEGVQKCTDYICQLSELFFEEDACDGLCVDNLWSNNIIMSEEDYWKFDGQFVYEQHIPLFKKYNQPYMIHNCADAVHFETQIRKFGTALYSYAYYEKTREKGSQNYADLIPKYGDICCMMGEVNPVEFMDGSAAGIQKVTDDTKTLLENVIPVLKENGLQSKYVMSTGCEIPPAGPLTTVQAMVNTVKELGPELQKSIIG
;
A
#
# COMPACT_ATOMS: atom_id res chain seq x y z
N MET A 1 0.73 -36.76 26.51
CA MET A 1 1.25 -35.82 27.53
C MET A 1 1.99 -34.69 26.82
N ALA A 2 3.23 -34.85 26.33
CA ALA A 2 3.92 -33.77 25.59
C ALA A 2 3.26 -33.42 24.23
N ALA A 3 2.98 -34.41 23.37
CA ALA A 3 2.29 -34.15 22.09
C ALA A 3 0.89 -33.54 22.23
N ASP A 4 0.26 -33.71 23.40
CA ASP A 4 -1.08 -33.20 23.69
C ASP A 4 -1.03 -31.71 24.06
N ILE A 5 -0.07 -31.30 24.90
CA ILE A 5 0.12 -29.87 25.24
C ILE A 5 0.62 -29.07 24.03
N LEU A 6 1.44 -29.65 23.15
CA LEU A 6 1.87 -28.99 21.91
C LEU A 6 0.69 -28.75 20.95
N ASN A 7 -0.25 -29.71 20.85
CA ASN A 7 -1.46 -29.51 20.05
C ASN A 7 -2.34 -28.41 20.65
N GLN A 8 -2.50 -28.38 21.98
CA GLN A 8 -3.27 -27.34 22.66
C GLN A 8 -2.64 -25.95 22.48
N LEU A 9 -1.30 -25.84 22.56
CA LEU A 9 -0.58 -24.60 22.25
C LEU A 9 -0.83 -24.14 20.81
N ALA A 10 -0.81 -25.06 19.85
CA ALA A 10 -1.12 -24.75 18.47
C ALA A 10 -2.58 -24.31 18.30
N GLU A 11 -3.52 -24.96 19.00
CA GLU A 11 -4.95 -24.63 18.99
C GLU A 11 -5.23 -23.25 19.60
N ALA A 12 -4.62 -22.91 20.74
CA ALA A 12 -4.73 -21.57 21.33
C ALA A 12 -4.24 -20.47 20.38
N VAL A 13 -3.15 -20.72 19.64
CA VAL A 13 -2.68 -19.80 18.59
C VAL A 13 -3.65 -19.74 17.41
N VAL A 14 -4.24 -20.87 17.00
CA VAL A 14 -5.22 -20.89 15.89
C VAL A 14 -6.48 -20.10 16.24
N GLU A 15 -6.95 -20.21 17.49
CA GLU A 15 -8.12 -19.48 17.97
C GLU A 15 -7.79 -18.03 18.37
N GLY A 16 -6.49 -17.68 18.50
CA GLY A 16 -6.05 -16.34 18.89
C GLY A 16 -6.25 -16.02 20.38
N GLU A 17 -6.25 -17.04 21.24
CA GLU A 17 -6.49 -16.93 22.68
C GLU A 17 -5.16 -16.72 23.44
N GLU A 18 -4.83 -15.46 23.75
CA GLU A 18 -3.59 -15.08 24.42
C GLU A 18 -3.46 -15.70 25.82
N ASP A 19 -4.50 -15.58 26.65
CA ASP A 19 -4.52 -16.11 28.03
C ASP A 19 -4.32 -17.63 28.05
N ASP A 20 -4.95 -18.35 27.11
CA ASP A 20 -4.81 -19.80 26.99
C ASP A 20 -3.39 -20.18 26.55
N ALA A 21 -2.81 -19.43 25.60
CA ALA A 21 -1.44 -19.67 25.15
C ALA A 21 -0.42 -19.48 26.30
N GLU A 22 -0.59 -18.47 27.16
CA GLU A 22 0.23 -18.27 28.35
C GLU A 22 0.09 -19.44 29.35
N GLU A 23 -1.15 -19.82 29.69
CA GLU A 23 -1.40 -20.89 30.66
C GLU A 23 -0.86 -22.24 30.16
N LEU A 24 -1.06 -22.54 28.87
CA LEU A 24 -0.57 -23.76 28.24
C LEU A 24 0.96 -23.77 28.13
N ALA A 25 1.58 -22.61 27.89
CA ALA A 25 3.04 -22.48 27.88
C ALA A 25 3.63 -22.79 29.26
N GLN A 26 3.02 -22.24 30.32
CA GLN A 26 3.42 -22.52 31.69
C GLN A 26 3.27 -24.01 32.03
N LYS A 27 2.14 -24.64 31.65
CA LYS A 27 1.93 -26.09 31.82
C LYS A 27 2.96 -26.92 31.05
N ALA A 28 3.34 -26.51 29.84
CA ALA A 28 4.36 -27.22 29.06
C ALA A 28 5.70 -27.26 29.81
N LEU A 29 6.11 -26.15 30.44
CA LEU A 29 7.29 -26.08 31.29
C LEU A 29 7.18 -27.00 32.52
N GLU A 30 6.05 -26.97 33.21
CA GLU A 30 5.79 -27.83 34.39
C GLU A 30 5.84 -29.32 34.05
N MET A 31 5.41 -29.67 32.84
CA MET A 31 5.46 -31.03 32.29
C MET A 31 6.85 -31.44 31.80
N GLY A 32 7.84 -30.53 31.83
CA GLY A 32 9.20 -30.76 31.39
C GLY A 32 9.35 -30.86 29.86
N VAL A 33 8.44 -30.26 29.10
CA VAL A 33 8.58 -30.11 27.65
C VAL A 33 9.72 -29.15 27.37
N ASP A 34 10.55 -29.46 26.37
CA ASP A 34 11.60 -28.55 25.93
C ASP A 34 10.97 -27.25 25.42
N PRO A 35 11.30 -26.06 25.98
CA PRO A 35 10.66 -24.81 25.58
C PRO A 35 10.87 -24.50 24.09
N TYR A 36 11.99 -24.94 23.53
CA TYR A 36 12.24 -24.87 22.09
C TYR A 36 11.22 -25.70 21.28
N GLU A 37 10.96 -26.94 21.72
CA GLU A 37 9.95 -27.80 21.11
C GLU A 37 8.54 -27.20 21.23
N ALA A 38 8.22 -26.56 22.36
CA ALA A 38 6.96 -25.89 22.59
C ALA A 38 6.74 -24.67 21.66
N VAL A 39 7.78 -23.87 21.42
CA VAL A 39 7.72 -22.75 20.47
C VAL A 39 7.54 -23.25 19.04
N ILE A 40 8.35 -24.21 18.58
CA ILE A 40 8.33 -24.64 17.17
C ILE A 40 7.14 -25.53 16.85
N ASN A 41 6.91 -26.59 17.63
CA ASN A 41 5.89 -27.59 17.34
C ASN A 41 4.52 -27.28 17.95
N GLY A 42 4.44 -26.27 18.84
CA GLY A 42 3.21 -25.72 19.39
C GLY A 42 2.87 -24.39 18.73
N LEU A 43 3.48 -23.29 19.22
CA LEU A 43 3.10 -21.93 18.85
C LEU A 43 3.27 -21.61 17.35
N ALA A 44 4.48 -21.83 16.79
CA ALA A 44 4.77 -21.57 15.38
C ALA A 44 3.99 -22.50 14.43
N ARG A 45 3.69 -23.73 14.88
CA ARG A 45 2.78 -24.62 14.16
C ARG A 45 1.37 -24.06 14.10
N GLY A 46 0.86 -23.47 15.19
CA GLY A 46 -0.43 -22.78 15.18
C GLY A 46 -0.47 -21.67 14.14
N MET A 47 0.55 -20.81 14.12
CA MET A 47 0.70 -19.74 13.10
C MET A 47 0.75 -20.28 11.67
N THR A 48 1.41 -21.42 11.45
CA THR A 48 1.42 -22.09 10.13
C THR A 48 0.02 -22.52 9.71
N ILE A 49 -0.80 -23.06 10.63
CA ILE A 49 -2.18 -23.47 10.35
C ILE A 49 -3.05 -22.27 9.96
N VAL A 50 -2.95 -21.15 10.69
CA VAL A 50 -3.73 -19.93 10.38
C VAL A 50 -3.26 -19.32 9.05
N SER A 51 -1.96 -19.38 8.76
CA SER A 51 -1.41 -18.97 7.46
C SER A 51 -1.97 -19.82 6.32
N ASP A 52 -2.05 -21.15 6.50
CA ASP A 52 -2.66 -22.05 5.52
C ASP A 52 -4.17 -21.79 5.32
N GLN A 53 -4.90 -21.46 6.40
CA GLN A 53 -6.30 -21.06 6.31
C GLN A 53 -6.46 -19.74 5.54
N TYR A 54 -5.58 -18.78 5.78
CA TYR A 54 -5.55 -17.51 5.05
C TYR A 54 -5.28 -17.70 3.56
N GLU A 55 -4.34 -18.58 3.19
CA GLU A 55 -4.09 -18.92 1.78
C GLU A 55 -5.30 -19.58 1.10
N LYS A 56 -6.11 -20.33 1.86
CA LYS A 56 -7.36 -20.95 1.37
C LYS A 56 -8.58 -20.02 1.41
N GLY A 57 -8.45 -18.79 1.92
CA GLY A 57 -9.58 -17.87 2.14
C GLY A 57 -10.53 -18.31 3.27
N GLU A 58 -10.07 -19.19 4.17
CA GLU A 58 -10.79 -19.65 5.36
C GLU A 58 -10.51 -18.75 6.58
N ALA A 59 -9.39 -18.01 6.55
CA ALA A 59 -9.03 -16.98 7.53
C ALA A 59 -8.66 -15.66 6.81
N PHE A 60 -8.64 -14.58 7.58
CA PHE A 60 -8.42 -13.21 7.08
C PHE A 60 -7.44 -12.47 8.00
N VAL A 61 -6.94 -11.30 7.60
CA VAL A 61 -5.94 -10.52 8.36
C VAL A 61 -6.23 -10.40 9.88
N PRO A 62 -7.45 -10.10 10.35
CA PRO A 62 -7.75 -10.10 11.79
C PRO A 62 -7.35 -11.38 12.53
N HIS A 63 -7.55 -12.55 11.91
CA HIS A 63 -7.20 -13.84 12.50
C HIS A 63 -5.68 -14.02 12.59
N LEU A 64 -4.93 -13.55 11.59
CA LEU A 64 -3.46 -13.57 11.63
C LEU A 64 -2.93 -12.66 12.75
N LEU A 65 -3.55 -11.51 12.97
CA LEU A 65 -3.16 -10.58 14.03
C LEU A 65 -3.40 -11.18 15.43
N LEU A 66 -4.58 -11.78 15.65
CA LEU A 66 -4.89 -12.47 16.92
C LEU A 66 -4.00 -13.69 17.16
N ALA A 67 -3.77 -14.51 16.13
CA ALA A 67 -2.87 -15.65 16.22
C ALA A 67 -1.44 -15.21 16.54
N SER A 68 -0.98 -14.09 15.97
CA SER A 68 0.31 -13.49 16.29
C SER A 68 0.40 -13.07 17.77
N GLY A 69 -0.64 -12.39 18.29
CA GLY A 69 -0.75 -12.03 19.70
C GLY A 69 -0.64 -13.25 20.61
N ALA A 70 -1.43 -14.30 20.38
CA ALA A 70 -1.40 -15.54 21.16
C ALA A 70 -0.05 -16.26 21.07
N MET A 71 0.56 -16.28 19.88
CA MET A 71 1.92 -16.82 19.71
C MET A 71 2.93 -16.05 20.56
N TYR A 72 2.88 -14.72 20.59
CA TYR A 72 3.79 -13.92 21.40
C TYR A 72 3.57 -14.10 22.90
N ALA A 73 2.32 -14.12 23.35
CA ALA A 73 1.99 -14.37 24.76
C ALA A 73 2.60 -15.70 25.25
N GLY A 74 2.46 -16.78 24.47
CA GLY A 74 3.12 -18.05 24.76
C GLY A 74 4.65 -17.99 24.70
N MET A 75 5.22 -17.23 23.75
CA MET A 75 6.68 -17.05 23.64
C MET A 75 7.26 -16.31 24.86
N ASP A 76 6.59 -15.29 25.35
CA ASP A 76 7.04 -14.52 26.52
C ASP A 76 7.21 -15.40 27.78
N ILE A 77 6.43 -16.47 27.87
CA ILE A 77 6.57 -17.51 28.91
C ILE A 77 7.69 -18.49 28.60
N LEU A 78 7.78 -19.03 27.38
CA LEU A 78 8.72 -20.13 27.05
C LEU A 78 10.17 -19.66 26.87
N VAL A 79 10.36 -18.50 26.26
CA VAL A 79 11.67 -18.00 25.82
C VAL A 79 12.67 -17.80 26.95
N PRO A 80 12.29 -17.24 28.12
CA PRO A 80 13.19 -17.12 29.26
C PRO A 80 13.81 -18.46 29.71
N HIS A 81 13.14 -19.59 29.43
CA HIS A 81 13.60 -20.92 29.80
C HIS A 81 14.43 -21.62 28.70
N MET A 82 14.60 -21.00 27.53
CA MET A 82 15.45 -21.50 26.44
C MET A 82 16.93 -21.15 26.63
N VAL A 83 17.24 -20.17 27.49
CA VAL A 83 18.59 -19.61 27.65
C VAL A 83 19.52 -20.66 28.26
N LYS A 84 20.60 -21.00 27.55
CA LYS A 84 21.70 -21.81 28.10
C LYS A 84 22.69 -20.91 28.84
N ASP A 85 22.94 -21.21 30.12
CA ASP A 85 24.03 -20.59 30.88
C ASP A 85 25.38 -20.87 30.21
N GLY A 86 26.10 -19.80 29.86
CA GLY A 86 27.42 -19.90 29.22
C GLY A 86 28.20 -18.59 29.25
N ALA A 87 29.17 -18.50 30.17
CA ALA A 87 30.05 -17.36 30.36
C ALA A 87 31.03 -17.15 29.19
N SER A 88 30.75 -16.18 28.32
CA SER A 88 31.69 -15.42 27.49
C SER A 88 31.03 -14.09 27.06
N LYS A 89 31.79 -13.19 26.43
CA LYS A 89 31.28 -11.89 25.95
C LYS A 89 30.17 -12.13 24.91
N GLN A 90 28.94 -11.71 25.19
CA GLN A 90 27.79 -11.89 24.30
C GLN A 90 28.01 -11.14 22.99
N ALA A 91 27.72 -11.79 21.86
CA ALA A 91 27.72 -11.13 20.56
C ALA A 91 26.53 -10.15 20.48
N VAL A 92 26.75 -8.97 19.91
CA VAL A 92 25.71 -7.94 19.79
C VAL A 92 25.03 -8.08 18.43
N GLY A 93 23.73 -8.37 18.42
CA GLY A 93 22.94 -8.48 17.20
C GLY A 93 21.91 -7.37 17.10
N ILE A 94 21.70 -6.83 15.90
CA ILE A 94 20.62 -5.89 15.59
C ILE A 94 19.62 -6.59 14.70
N ILE A 95 18.33 -6.41 14.95
CA ILE A 95 17.28 -7.01 14.13
C ILE A 95 16.12 -6.04 13.91
N GLY A 96 15.54 -6.02 12.71
CA GLY A 96 14.43 -5.13 12.34
C GLY A 96 13.75 -5.55 11.04
N THR A 97 12.47 -5.22 10.89
CA THR A 97 11.79 -5.32 9.59
C THR A 97 12.06 -4.02 8.82
N ILE A 98 12.44 -4.13 7.55
CA ILE A 98 12.92 -2.99 6.76
C ILE A 98 11.80 -1.96 6.54
N GLU A 99 12.18 -0.69 6.34
CA GLU A 99 11.26 0.42 6.00
C GLU A 99 10.21 0.02 4.96
N GLY A 100 8.95 0.34 5.26
CA GLY A 100 7.76 0.00 4.48
C GLY A 100 7.17 -1.37 4.78
N ASP A 101 7.80 -2.18 5.64
CA ASP A 101 7.37 -3.55 5.95
C ASP A 101 7.06 -3.72 7.44
N VAL A 102 5.80 -4.03 7.72
CA VAL A 102 5.26 -4.17 9.09
C VAL A 102 5.28 -5.60 9.61
N HIS A 103 5.66 -6.59 8.79
CA HIS A 103 5.58 -7.99 9.16
C HIS A 103 6.75 -8.37 10.08
N ASP A 104 6.46 -8.78 11.32
CA ASP A 104 7.48 -8.96 12.35
C ASP A 104 7.47 -10.34 13.03
N ILE A 105 6.54 -11.23 12.66
CA ILE A 105 6.44 -12.62 13.16
C ILE A 105 7.76 -13.38 12.96
N GLY A 106 8.22 -13.50 11.71
CA GLY A 106 9.46 -14.21 11.38
C GLY A 106 10.68 -13.58 12.05
N LYS A 107 10.75 -12.24 12.06
CA LYS A 107 11.78 -11.46 12.75
C LYS A 107 11.84 -11.79 14.24
N ASN A 108 10.70 -11.77 14.92
CA ASN A 108 10.63 -11.99 16.37
C ASN A 108 10.98 -13.45 16.73
N LEU A 109 10.68 -14.41 15.85
CA LEU A 109 11.15 -15.79 16.01
C LEU A 109 12.67 -15.89 15.88
N VAL A 110 13.28 -15.26 14.87
CA VAL A 110 14.76 -15.21 14.71
C VAL A 110 15.41 -14.53 15.92
N LYS A 111 14.90 -13.37 16.34
CA LYS A 111 15.35 -12.64 17.54
C LYS A 111 15.40 -13.56 18.75
N THR A 112 14.28 -14.24 19.00
CA THR A 112 14.12 -15.17 20.11
C THR A 112 15.17 -16.29 20.09
N MET A 113 15.39 -16.91 18.93
CA MET A 113 16.36 -17.99 18.78
C MET A 113 17.79 -17.52 19.00
N LEU A 114 18.13 -16.32 18.51
CA LEU A 114 19.43 -15.70 18.74
C LEU A 114 19.66 -15.36 20.21
N SER A 115 18.66 -14.78 20.88
CA SER A 115 18.71 -14.50 22.33
C SER A 115 18.89 -15.77 23.15
N ALA A 116 18.17 -16.85 22.83
CA ALA A 116 18.34 -18.15 23.47
C ALA A 116 19.75 -18.73 23.26
N ASN A 117 20.39 -18.43 22.13
CA ASN A 117 21.77 -18.80 21.81
C ASN A 117 22.83 -17.79 22.28
N GLY A 118 22.46 -16.86 23.17
CA GLY A 118 23.40 -16.01 23.90
C GLY A 118 23.76 -14.68 23.22
N PHE A 119 23.00 -14.23 22.24
CA PHE A 119 23.15 -12.88 21.67
C PHE A 119 22.50 -11.82 22.56
N GLU A 120 23.15 -10.66 22.68
CA GLU A 120 22.49 -9.41 23.08
C GLU A 120 21.76 -8.86 21.84
N MET A 121 20.47 -9.16 21.72
CA MET A 121 19.66 -8.70 20.59
C MET A 121 19.07 -7.31 20.84
N ILE A 122 19.28 -6.41 19.89
CA ILE A 122 18.73 -5.06 19.83
C ILE A 122 17.66 -5.06 18.74
N ASP A 123 16.40 -5.09 19.19
CA ASP A 123 15.25 -5.07 18.31
C ASP A 123 14.87 -3.62 17.95
N LEU A 124 14.92 -3.29 16.66
CA LEU A 124 14.57 -1.98 16.16
C LEU A 124 13.07 -1.81 15.92
N GLY A 125 12.31 -2.91 15.90
CA GLY A 125 10.88 -2.96 15.60
C GLY A 125 10.57 -3.41 14.17
N ALA A 126 9.35 -3.11 13.72
CA ALA A 126 8.92 -3.21 12.33
C ALA A 126 8.91 -1.81 11.69
N ASP A 127 8.83 -1.72 10.36
CA ASP A 127 8.88 -0.47 9.59
C ASP A 127 10.05 0.44 10.01
N VAL A 128 11.25 -0.14 10.04
CA VAL A 128 12.43 0.52 10.61
C VAL A 128 13.11 1.38 9.55
N PRO A 129 13.28 2.71 9.79
CA PRO A 129 14.01 3.59 8.87
C PRO A 129 15.41 3.06 8.57
N ILE A 130 15.81 3.16 7.31
CA ILE A 130 17.06 2.61 6.79
C ILE A 130 18.28 3.06 7.63
N GLU A 131 18.33 4.34 8.00
CA GLU A 131 19.44 4.96 8.73
C GLU A 131 19.59 4.37 10.14
N LYS A 132 18.48 3.98 10.77
CA LYS A 132 18.45 3.51 12.16
C LYS A 132 19.25 2.22 12.34
N PHE A 133 19.29 1.35 11.32
CA PHE A 133 20.15 0.15 11.33
C PHE A 133 21.63 0.53 11.43
N VAL A 134 22.06 1.50 10.63
CA VAL A 134 23.45 1.95 10.52
C VAL A 134 23.89 2.68 11.78
N GLU A 135 23.06 3.61 12.28
CA GLU A 135 23.31 4.35 13.51
C GLU A 135 23.48 3.41 14.70
N THR A 136 22.51 2.51 14.89
CA THR A 136 22.55 1.53 15.98
C THR A 136 23.77 0.61 15.87
N ALA A 137 24.13 0.17 14.66
CA ALA A 137 25.30 -0.68 14.44
C ALA A 137 26.60 0.00 14.90
N LYS A 138 26.77 1.29 14.60
CA LYS A 138 27.93 2.08 15.03
C LYS A 138 27.95 2.29 16.54
N GLU A 139 26.82 2.70 17.11
CA GLU A 139 26.70 2.97 18.54
C GLU A 139 26.98 1.74 19.39
N ARG A 140 26.49 0.58 18.95
CA ARG A 140 26.52 -0.67 19.71
C ARG A 140 27.68 -1.58 19.29
N LYS A 141 28.45 -1.18 18.28
CA LYS A 141 29.55 -1.96 17.69
C LYS A 141 29.12 -3.39 17.37
N ALA A 142 28.00 -3.50 16.65
CA ALA A 142 27.33 -4.77 16.40
C ALA A 142 28.23 -5.81 15.73
N ASP A 143 27.95 -7.07 16.02
CA ASP A 143 28.55 -8.25 15.39
C ASP A 143 27.67 -8.79 14.26
N LEU A 144 26.35 -8.57 14.36
CA LEU A 144 25.35 -9.02 13.39
C LEU A 144 24.29 -7.92 13.15
N ILE A 145 23.90 -7.72 11.90
CA ILE A 145 22.63 -7.10 11.50
C ILE A 145 21.77 -8.18 10.84
N SER A 146 20.50 -8.28 11.25
CA SER A 146 19.49 -9.13 10.63
C SER A 146 18.32 -8.26 10.15
N MET A 147 18.05 -8.27 8.84
CA MET A 147 16.93 -7.53 8.25
C MET A 147 15.85 -8.49 7.76
N SER A 148 14.58 -8.17 8.00
CA SER A 148 13.44 -8.93 7.51
C SER A 148 12.61 -8.13 6.51
N ALA A 149 12.09 -8.77 5.46
CA ALA A 149 11.05 -8.24 4.58
C ALA A 149 10.14 -9.39 4.09
N LEU A 150 8.83 -9.21 4.18
CA LEU A 150 7.84 -10.13 3.61
C LEU A 150 7.32 -9.64 2.25
N MET A 151 7.44 -8.34 1.94
CA MET A 151 6.98 -7.76 0.68
C MET A 151 8.12 -7.59 -0.32
N THR A 152 7.91 -7.98 -1.58
CA THR A 152 8.93 -7.81 -2.64
C THR A 152 9.27 -6.34 -2.91
N THR A 153 8.33 -5.44 -2.65
CA THR A 153 8.50 -3.99 -2.82
C THR A 153 9.49 -3.40 -1.81
N THR A 154 9.49 -3.92 -0.57
CA THR A 154 10.30 -3.40 0.55
C THR A 154 11.69 -4.02 0.58
N MET A 155 11.89 -5.21 -0.01
CA MET A 155 13.20 -5.88 -0.10
C MET A 155 14.32 -4.95 -0.60
N THR A 156 14.04 -4.11 -1.60
CA THR A 156 15.04 -3.18 -2.19
C THR A 156 15.65 -2.22 -1.16
N ASN A 157 14.98 -1.95 -0.04
CA ASN A 157 15.51 -1.13 1.05
C ASN A 157 16.65 -1.84 1.82
N MET A 158 16.74 -3.18 1.79
CA MET A 158 17.85 -3.92 2.38
C MET A 158 19.18 -3.61 1.69
N GLU A 159 19.16 -3.45 0.36
CA GLU A 159 20.35 -3.06 -0.41
C GLU A 159 20.83 -1.68 0.03
N LYS A 160 19.91 -0.71 0.23
CA LYS A 160 20.23 0.64 0.67
C LYS A 160 20.94 0.66 2.03
N VAL A 161 20.50 -0.17 3.00
CA VAL A 161 21.20 -0.31 4.29
C VAL A 161 22.65 -0.76 4.06
N ILE A 162 22.85 -1.78 3.21
CA ILE A 162 24.19 -2.30 2.91
C ILE A 162 25.05 -1.24 2.20
N GLU A 163 24.49 -0.48 1.27
CA GLU A 163 25.18 0.62 0.60
C GLU A 163 25.68 1.68 1.60
N ILE A 164 24.84 2.08 2.57
CA ILE A 164 25.23 3.04 3.61
C ILE A 164 26.30 2.44 4.54
N LEU A 165 26.20 1.16 4.92
CA LEU A 165 27.25 0.47 5.68
C LEU A 165 28.60 0.49 4.95
N GLN A 166 28.58 0.35 3.62
CA GLN A 166 29.78 0.43 2.79
C GLN A 166 30.31 1.87 2.69
N GLU A 167 29.43 2.86 2.52
CA GLU A 167 29.77 4.29 2.50
C GLU A 167 30.44 4.73 3.80
N GLU A 168 29.89 4.27 4.93
CA GLU A 168 30.45 4.52 6.26
C GLU A 168 31.71 3.69 6.53
N GLY A 169 32.07 2.74 5.67
CA GLY A 169 33.26 1.90 5.78
C GLY A 169 33.16 0.81 6.85
N ILE A 170 31.97 0.54 7.36
CA ILE A 170 31.72 -0.38 8.49
C ILE A 170 31.10 -1.71 8.05
N ARG A 171 30.78 -1.89 6.76
CA ARG A 171 30.17 -3.13 6.25
C ARG A 171 30.97 -4.39 6.63
N ASP A 172 32.30 -4.33 6.56
CA ASP A 172 33.17 -5.46 6.90
C ASP A 172 33.39 -5.60 8.42
N SER A 173 32.90 -4.66 9.22
CA SER A 173 32.98 -4.72 10.69
C SER A 173 31.95 -5.65 11.31
N MET A 174 30.99 -6.20 10.56
CA MET A 174 29.94 -7.08 11.10
C MET A 174 29.41 -8.04 10.03
N LYS A 175 28.58 -9.00 10.44
CA LYS A 175 27.84 -9.88 9.53
C LYS A 175 26.45 -9.31 9.25
N VAL A 176 25.97 -9.50 8.02
CA VAL A 176 24.65 -9.04 7.59
C VAL A 176 23.85 -10.24 7.09
N MET A 177 22.77 -10.57 7.78
CA MET A 177 21.82 -11.60 7.38
C MET A 177 20.53 -10.93 6.92
N VAL A 178 19.93 -11.44 5.86
CA VAL A 178 18.62 -10.99 5.37
C VAL A 178 17.65 -12.17 5.31
N GLY A 179 16.36 -11.93 5.49
CA GLY A 179 15.38 -13.01 5.45
C GLY A 179 13.94 -12.54 5.29
N GLY A 180 13.04 -13.51 5.19
CA GLY A 180 11.63 -13.34 4.89
C GLY A 180 11.22 -14.12 3.65
N ALA A 181 9.92 -14.39 3.49
CA ALA A 181 9.42 -15.34 2.48
C ALA A 181 9.91 -15.07 1.03
N PRO A 182 10.01 -13.81 0.54
CA PRO A 182 10.50 -13.57 -0.82
C PRO A 182 12.04 -13.50 -0.94
N VAL A 183 12.79 -13.59 0.17
CA VAL A 183 14.24 -13.35 0.21
C VAL A 183 15.01 -14.65 -0.06
N SER A 184 15.53 -14.80 -1.28
CA SER A 184 16.37 -15.95 -1.65
C SER A 184 17.86 -15.74 -1.29
N GLU A 185 18.62 -16.83 -1.24
CA GLU A 185 20.09 -16.76 -1.07
C GLU A 185 20.76 -16.01 -2.23
N GLU A 186 20.25 -16.15 -3.46
CA GLU A 186 20.75 -15.42 -4.62
C GLU A 186 20.52 -13.91 -4.48
N TYR A 187 19.34 -13.51 -3.98
CA TYR A 187 19.06 -12.11 -3.72
C TYR A 187 19.97 -11.54 -2.62
N ALA A 188 20.13 -12.27 -1.51
CA ALA A 188 21.04 -11.89 -0.43
C ALA A 188 22.47 -11.67 -0.93
N ALA A 189 22.98 -12.57 -1.77
CA ALA A 189 24.30 -12.44 -2.37
C ALA A 189 24.38 -11.24 -3.34
N ALA A 190 23.33 -11.00 -4.14
CA ALA A 190 23.29 -9.91 -5.11
C ALA A 190 23.38 -8.53 -4.45
N ILE A 191 22.73 -8.34 -3.29
CA ILE A 191 22.76 -7.07 -2.54
C ILE A 191 23.96 -6.93 -1.59
N GLY A 192 24.80 -7.97 -1.48
CA GLY A 192 25.99 -7.96 -0.64
C GLY A 192 25.74 -8.31 0.84
N ALA A 193 24.67 -9.02 1.16
CA ALA A 193 24.48 -9.67 2.46
C ALA A 193 25.35 -10.93 2.58
N ASP A 194 25.64 -11.39 3.79
CA ASP A 194 26.43 -12.61 4.06
C ASP A 194 25.60 -13.89 3.93
N SER A 195 24.30 -13.88 4.26
CA SER A 195 23.41 -15.05 4.07
C SER A 195 21.90 -14.71 4.12
N SER A 196 21.10 -15.68 3.68
CA SER A 196 19.68 -15.84 3.98
C SER A 196 19.42 -17.28 4.42
N HIS A 197 18.39 -17.53 5.23
CA HIS A 197 18.06 -18.86 5.75
C HIS A 197 16.57 -19.14 5.70
N PRO A 198 16.16 -20.41 5.53
CA PRO A 198 14.77 -20.79 5.34
C PRO A 198 13.92 -20.68 6.61
N ASP A 199 14.53 -20.73 7.80
CA ASP A 199 13.83 -20.63 9.08
C ASP A 199 14.72 -20.07 10.19
N ALA A 200 14.10 -19.77 11.33
CA ALA A 200 14.75 -19.14 12.48
C ALA A 200 15.83 -20.03 13.13
N LEU A 201 15.71 -21.35 13.06
CA LEU A 201 16.71 -22.27 13.61
C LEU A 201 18.00 -22.23 12.79
N HIS A 202 17.88 -22.35 11.47
CA HIS A 202 19.02 -22.29 10.56
C HIS A 202 19.67 -20.90 10.60
N ALA A 203 18.85 -19.84 10.63
CA ALA A 203 19.32 -18.46 10.81
C ALA A 203 20.13 -18.31 12.10
N SER A 204 19.58 -18.76 13.23
CA SER A 204 20.27 -18.67 14.51
C SER A 204 21.54 -19.53 14.57
N THR A 205 21.52 -20.73 14.00
CA THR A 205 22.67 -21.64 13.98
C THR A 205 23.81 -21.04 13.18
N TRP A 206 23.51 -20.52 11.98
CA TRP A 206 24.50 -19.86 11.14
C TRP A 206 25.08 -18.62 11.83
N ALA A 207 24.22 -17.78 12.40
CA ALA A 207 24.63 -16.56 13.10
C ALA A 207 25.57 -16.88 14.27
N THR A 208 25.25 -17.88 15.10
CA THR A 208 26.09 -18.31 16.22
C THR A 208 27.46 -18.80 15.77
N GLU A 209 27.57 -19.48 14.63
CA GLU A 209 28.87 -19.94 14.12
C GLU A 209 29.67 -18.83 13.44
N ILE A 210 29.04 -18.03 12.57
CA ILE A 210 29.75 -17.04 11.77
C ILE A 210 30.32 -15.89 12.61
N VAL A 211 29.66 -15.50 13.71
CA VAL A 211 30.18 -14.43 14.57
C VAL A 211 31.43 -14.85 15.34
N LYS A 212 31.66 -16.16 15.53
CA LYS A 212 32.90 -16.66 16.14
C LYS A 212 34.13 -16.46 15.23
N GLU A 213 33.90 -16.29 13.93
CA GLU A 213 34.96 -16.01 12.95
C GLU A 213 35.35 -14.53 12.91
N LEU A 214 34.59 -13.65 13.56
CA LEU A 214 34.89 -12.22 13.60
C LEU A 214 36.16 -11.94 14.41
N GLU A 215 37.00 -11.05 13.87
CA GLU A 215 38.10 -10.43 14.63
C GLU A 215 37.55 -9.71 15.90
N PRO A 216 38.39 -9.41 16.90
CA PRO A 216 37.95 -8.64 18.07
C PRO A 216 37.28 -7.32 17.67
N SER A 217 36.19 -6.96 18.37
CA SER A 217 35.42 -5.73 18.08
C SER A 217 36.29 -4.46 18.05
N GLU A 218 37.30 -4.35 18.91
CA GLU A 218 38.23 -3.21 18.92
C GLU A 218 39.06 -3.07 17.63
N GLU A 219 39.37 -4.19 16.97
CA GLU A 219 40.12 -4.19 15.71
C GLU A 219 39.20 -3.84 14.55
N ARG A 220 38.05 -4.53 14.43
CA ARG A 220 37.05 -4.30 13.36
C ARG A 220 36.46 -2.90 13.34
N TRP A 221 36.28 -2.30 14.50
CA TRP A 221 35.73 -0.95 14.68
C TRP A 221 36.81 0.11 14.87
N SER A 222 38.08 -0.20 14.57
CA SER A 222 39.16 0.78 14.59
C SER A 222 39.05 1.77 13.42
N ASP A 223 39.53 2.99 13.63
CA ASP A 223 39.59 4.01 12.58
C ASP A 223 40.38 3.51 11.34
N GLU A 224 41.37 2.66 11.54
CA GLU A 224 42.15 2.06 10.45
C GLU A 224 41.29 1.16 9.55
N LYS A 225 40.55 0.20 10.14
CA LYS A 225 39.66 -0.71 9.40
C LYS A 225 38.51 0.05 8.74
N ILE A 226 37.92 1.03 9.43
CA ILE A 226 36.84 1.86 8.88
C ILE A 226 37.33 2.67 7.68
N ASN A 227 38.50 3.31 7.79
CA ASN A 227 39.09 4.05 6.67
C ASN A 227 39.42 3.14 5.48
N LEU A 228 39.92 1.94 5.74
CA LEU A 228 40.16 0.94 4.69
C LEU A 228 38.85 0.52 4.00
N GLY A 229 37.77 0.33 4.76
CA GLY A 229 36.43 0.09 4.23
C GLY A 229 35.94 1.21 3.31
N LYS A 230 36.13 2.48 3.71
CA LYS A 230 35.80 3.64 2.87
C LYS A 230 36.61 3.69 1.58
N ILE A 231 37.89 3.30 1.61
CA ILE A 231 38.73 3.20 0.40
C ILE A 231 38.18 2.11 -0.53
N LYS A 232 37.88 0.92 0.01
CA LYS A 232 37.28 -0.20 -0.75
C LYS A 232 35.96 0.21 -1.40
N TYR A 233 35.10 0.93 -0.68
CA TYR A 233 33.85 1.46 -1.24
C TYR A 233 34.07 2.48 -2.35
N ARG A 234 35.02 3.42 -2.20
CA ARG A 234 35.37 4.37 -3.27
C ARG A 234 35.88 3.66 -4.54
N GLU A 235 36.58 2.55 -4.42
CA GLU A 235 36.99 1.73 -5.56
C GLU A 235 35.81 1.00 -6.24
N ILE A 236 34.81 0.60 -5.46
CA ILE A 236 33.54 0.05 -5.97
C ILE A 236 32.76 1.15 -6.70
N LEU A 237 32.62 2.34 -6.10
CA LEU A 237 31.96 3.49 -6.71
C LEU A 237 32.68 4.00 -7.96
N ALA A 238 34.02 3.98 -8.00
CA ALA A 238 34.76 4.34 -9.21
C ALA A 238 34.44 3.42 -10.41
N LYS A 239 33.85 2.23 -10.15
CA LYS A 239 33.36 1.30 -11.16
C LYS A 239 31.83 1.37 -11.35
N LYS A 240 31.07 1.95 -10.40
CA LYS A 240 29.61 2.08 -10.43
C LYS A 240 29.26 3.48 -10.96
N THR A 241 28.60 3.58 -12.11
CA THR A 241 28.12 4.88 -12.62
C THR A 241 26.98 5.34 -11.71
N VAL A 242 27.21 6.36 -10.86
CA VAL A 242 26.20 6.88 -9.92
C VAL A 242 25.29 7.86 -10.66
N SER A 243 23.98 7.60 -10.69
CA SER A 243 22.98 8.62 -10.98
C SER A 243 22.62 9.35 -9.69
N GLU A 244 22.59 10.69 -9.71
CA GLU A 244 22.00 11.47 -8.62
C GLU A 244 20.55 11.04 -8.36
N LYS A 245 20.08 11.21 -7.12
CA LYS A 245 18.67 10.99 -6.74
C LYS A 245 17.84 12.12 -7.37
N VAL A 246 17.42 11.91 -8.59
CA VAL A 246 16.66 12.85 -9.41
C VAL A 246 15.17 12.60 -9.20
N ASP A 247 14.39 13.63 -8.87
CA ASP A 247 12.93 13.57 -9.03
C ASP A 247 12.62 13.56 -10.54
N ILE A 248 12.50 12.36 -11.08
CA ILE A 248 12.32 12.12 -12.52
C ILE A 248 11.03 12.79 -13.00
N GLY A 249 9.98 12.80 -12.17
CA GLY A 249 8.75 13.50 -12.53
C GLY A 249 8.93 15.00 -12.62
N LEU A 250 9.70 15.63 -11.72
CA LEU A 250 9.90 17.09 -11.72
C LEU A 250 10.81 17.51 -12.88
N GLU A 251 11.87 16.75 -13.14
CA GLU A 251 12.70 16.97 -14.33
C GLU A 251 11.88 16.88 -15.62
N THR A 252 11.03 15.85 -15.70
CA THR A 252 10.19 15.63 -16.87
C THR A 252 9.18 16.77 -16.99
N ALA A 253 8.54 17.20 -15.90
CA ALA A 253 7.63 18.34 -15.88
C ALA A 253 8.32 19.63 -16.36
N ASN A 254 9.55 19.88 -15.94
CA ASN A 254 10.31 21.07 -16.36
C ASN A 254 10.65 21.03 -17.85
N LYS A 255 11.13 19.89 -18.37
CA LYS A 255 11.37 19.69 -19.82
C LYS A 255 10.08 19.90 -20.62
N ILE A 256 8.97 19.38 -20.10
CA ILE A 256 7.64 19.51 -20.67
C ILE A 256 7.16 20.97 -20.72
N LYS A 257 7.35 21.72 -19.64
CA LYS A 257 6.93 23.13 -19.54
C LYS A 257 7.61 24.02 -20.58
N GLU A 258 8.84 23.71 -20.99
CA GLU A 258 9.54 24.44 -22.04
C GLU A 258 8.87 24.30 -23.42
N GLU A 259 8.15 23.20 -23.66
CA GLU A 259 7.46 22.88 -24.92
C GLU A 259 5.93 23.08 -24.83
N PHE A 260 5.41 23.56 -23.70
CA PHE A 260 3.99 23.55 -23.32
C PHE A 260 3.03 24.17 -24.36
N GLU A 261 3.41 25.30 -24.97
CA GLU A 261 2.60 25.99 -26.00
C GLU A 261 2.62 25.29 -27.39
N SER A 262 3.52 24.32 -27.57
CA SER A 262 3.65 23.55 -28.82
C SER A 262 2.94 22.19 -28.79
N VAL A 263 2.51 21.75 -27.60
CA VAL A 263 1.80 20.49 -27.36
C VAL A 263 0.30 20.75 -27.38
N GLY A 264 -0.23 20.92 -28.59
CA GLY A 264 -1.66 20.81 -28.87
C GLY A 264 -1.96 19.45 -29.50
N VAL A 265 -3.13 18.91 -29.21
CA VAL A 265 -3.62 17.63 -29.75
C VAL A 265 -3.40 17.57 -31.27
N LYS A 266 -2.53 16.65 -31.73
CA LYS A 266 -2.27 16.43 -33.17
C LYS A 266 -3.39 15.65 -33.85
N VAL A 267 -4.30 15.06 -33.07
CA VAL A 267 -5.42 14.26 -33.54
C VAL A 267 -6.70 15.09 -33.45
N LYS A 268 -7.45 15.17 -34.54
CA LYS A 268 -8.74 15.86 -34.56
C LYS A 268 -9.78 14.98 -33.86
N GLU A 269 -10.06 15.25 -32.58
CA GLU A 269 -11.11 14.54 -31.83
C GLU A 269 -12.52 15.01 -32.25
N GLU A 270 -13.49 14.09 -32.21
CA GLU A 270 -14.88 14.37 -32.60
C GLU A 270 -15.77 14.73 -31.39
N MET A 271 -15.34 14.35 -30.18
CA MET A 271 -16.03 14.62 -28.93
C MET A 271 -15.17 15.44 -27.96
N THR A 272 -15.82 16.23 -27.11
CA THR A 272 -15.16 16.84 -25.94
C THR A 272 -14.90 15.79 -24.87
N HIS A 273 -14.00 16.08 -23.91
CA HIS A 273 -13.70 15.20 -22.79
C HIS A 273 -14.96 14.85 -21.99
N ILE A 274 -15.75 15.86 -21.60
CA ILE A 274 -17.00 15.66 -20.85
C ILE A 274 -18.04 14.85 -21.63
N ASP A 275 -18.24 15.13 -22.93
CA ASP A 275 -19.20 14.39 -23.75
C ASP A 275 -18.81 12.91 -23.86
N ARG A 276 -17.51 12.63 -24.01
CA ARG A 276 -16.95 11.28 -24.11
C ARG A 276 -17.13 10.50 -22.81
N THR A 277 -16.75 11.10 -21.69
CA THR A 277 -16.84 10.51 -20.35
C THR A 277 -18.29 10.21 -19.96
N VAL A 278 -19.21 11.18 -20.10
CA VAL A 278 -20.63 10.98 -19.77
C VAL A 278 -21.30 9.96 -20.70
N SER A 279 -20.92 9.95 -21.98
CA SER A 279 -21.41 8.96 -22.94
C SER A 279 -20.95 7.55 -22.62
N ALA A 280 -19.68 7.37 -22.25
CA ALA A 280 -19.12 6.09 -21.81
C ALA A 280 -19.87 5.53 -20.59
N MET A 281 -20.08 6.35 -19.56
CA MET A 281 -20.85 5.96 -18.38
C MET A 281 -22.29 5.51 -18.69
N SER A 282 -22.90 6.09 -19.72
CA SER A 282 -24.28 5.80 -20.16
C SER A 282 -24.36 4.78 -21.30
N ASP A 283 -23.26 4.11 -21.66
CA ASP A 283 -23.14 3.19 -22.79
C ASP A 283 -23.57 3.76 -24.16
N LYS A 284 -23.36 5.06 -24.36
CA LYS A 284 -23.62 5.73 -25.64
C LYS A 284 -22.38 5.66 -26.53
N LYS A 285 -22.59 5.69 -27.84
CA LYS A 285 -21.50 5.72 -28.82
C LYS A 285 -20.50 6.85 -28.51
N VAL A 286 -19.22 6.49 -28.50
CA VAL A 286 -18.07 7.40 -28.36
C VAL A 286 -17.16 7.31 -29.59
N ASP A 287 -16.33 8.33 -29.81
CA ASP A 287 -15.28 8.32 -30.84
C ASP A 287 -14.09 7.42 -30.45
N ARG A 288 -13.80 7.32 -29.15
CA ARG A 288 -12.91 6.35 -28.50
C ARG A 288 -13.29 6.21 -27.02
N LEU A 289 -12.81 5.16 -26.35
CA LEU A 289 -12.97 5.06 -24.89
C LEU A 289 -12.28 6.26 -24.19
N PRO A 290 -12.85 6.79 -23.08
CA PRO A 290 -12.20 7.78 -22.26
C PRO A 290 -10.90 7.23 -21.65
N VAL A 291 -9.92 8.10 -21.40
CA VAL A 291 -8.66 7.75 -20.75
C VAL A 291 -8.35 8.69 -19.59
N TYR A 292 -8.01 8.09 -18.44
CA TYR A 292 -7.48 8.79 -17.28
C TYR A 292 -6.57 7.85 -16.49
N PRO A 293 -5.24 7.91 -16.65
CA PRO A 293 -4.33 7.30 -15.71
C PRO A 293 -4.48 8.02 -14.36
N LEU A 294 -4.64 7.29 -13.25
CA LEU A 294 -4.74 7.88 -11.92
C LEU A 294 -3.37 8.48 -11.54
N ALA A 295 -3.10 9.72 -11.93
CA ALA A 295 -1.79 10.37 -11.79
C ALA A 295 -1.81 11.55 -10.79
N CYS A 296 -2.79 11.58 -9.89
CA CYS A 296 -3.19 12.74 -9.10
C CYS A 296 -2.02 13.39 -8.36
N GLY A 297 -1.28 12.62 -7.56
CA GLY A 297 -0.08 13.07 -6.88
C GLY A 297 1.00 13.51 -7.87
N VAL A 298 1.25 12.78 -8.95
CA VAL A 298 2.26 13.11 -9.98
C VAL A 298 1.99 14.49 -10.61
N LEU A 299 0.72 14.86 -10.80
CA LEU A 299 0.33 16.12 -11.42
C LEU A 299 0.70 17.37 -10.61
N ARG A 300 0.98 17.25 -9.30
CA ARG A 300 1.50 18.36 -8.48
C ARG A 300 2.73 19.03 -9.09
N LYS A 301 3.53 18.27 -9.85
CA LYS A 301 4.79 18.70 -10.46
C LYS A 301 4.60 19.70 -11.60
N PHE A 302 3.36 19.90 -12.07
CA PHE A 302 3.04 20.96 -13.00
C PHE A 302 3.06 22.36 -12.36
N ALA A 303 2.94 22.47 -11.04
CA ALA A 303 3.20 23.71 -10.30
C ALA A 303 4.52 23.60 -9.49
N PRO A 304 5.19 24.71 -9.16
CA PRO A 304 6.42 24.70 -8.37
C PRO A 304 6.09 24.57 -6.86
N VAL A 305 5.47 23.46 -6.47
CA VAL A 305 4.92 23.24 -5.12
C VAL A 305 5.37 21.90 -4.54
N THR A 306 5.48 21.86 -3.22
CA THR A 306 5.64 20.63 -2.43
C THR A 306 4.35 19.81 -2.42
N TYR A 307 4.41 18.52 -2.07
CA TYR A 307 3.17 17.73 -1.86
C TYR A 307 2.29 18.38 -0.79
N LYS A 308 2.88 18.87 0.31
CA LYS A 308 2.14 19.58 1.35
C LYS A 308 1.39 20.79 0.80
N GLU A 309 2.05 21.64 0.01
CA GLU A 309 1.40 22.79 -0.62
C GLU A 309 0.31 22.36 -1.59
N TYR A 310 0.55 21.35 -2.43
CA TYR A 310 -0.48 20.78 -3.30
C TYR A 310 -1.71 20.30 -2.51
N ALA A 311 -1.49 19.69 -1.35
CA ALA A 311 -2.56 19.18 -0.52
C ALA A 311 -3.31 20.26 0.28
N THR A 312 -2.58 21.29 0.77
CA THR A 312 -3.12 22.27 1.73
C THR A 312 -3.36 23.67 1.17
N ASN A 313 -2.93 23.93 -0.07
CA ASN A 313 -3.15 25.22 -0.72
C ASN A 313 -4.08 25.04 -1.93
N GLU A 314 -5.23 25.68 -1.85
CA GLU A 314 -6.28 25.63 -2.84
C GLU A 314 -5.81 26.06 -4.25
N ASP A 315 -5.09 27.18 -4.34
CA ASP A 315 -4.60 27.69 -5.63
C ASP A 315 -3.54 26.76 -6.24
N ALA A 316 -2.67 26.17 -5.42
CA ALA A 316 -1.65 25.21 -5.85
C ALA A 316 -2.27 23.92 -6.42
N PHE A 317 -3.32 23.41 -5.77
CA PHE A 317 -4.09 22.27 -6.28
C PHE A 317 -4.75 22.60 -7.61
N VAL A 318 -5.49 23.71 -7.68
CA VAL A 318 -6.22 24.14 -8.88
C VAL A 318 -5.28 24.37 -10.06
N GLU A 319 -4.11 24.97 -9.82
CA GLU A 319 -3.10 25.18 -10.85
C GLU A 319 -2.50 23.85 -11.34
N SER A 320 -2.10 22.97 -10.43
CA SER A 320 -1.57 21.63 -10.76
C SER A 320 -2.57 20.80 -11.55
N ALA A 321 -3.82 20.73 -11.08
CA ALA A 321 -4.90 20.00 -11.74
C ALA A 321 -5.16 20.52 -13.15
N PHE A 322 -5.23 21.85 -13.32
CA PHE A 322 -5.47 22.48 -14.62
C PHE A 322 -4.30 22.27 -15.59
N LEU A 323 -3.07 22.56 -15.17
CA LEU A 323 -1.89 22.45 -16.05
C LEU A 323 -1.62 21.00 -16.44
N GLY A 324 -1.74 20.06 -15.50
CA GLY A 324 -1.57 18.65 -15.76
C GLY A 324 -2.65 18.08 -16.69
N SER A 325 -3.92 18.43 -16.46
CA SER A 325 -5.02 18.02 -17.35
C SER A 325 -4.89 18.60 -18.75
N LYS A 326 -4.50 19.89 -18.86
CA LYS A 326 -4.28 20.54 -20.15
C LYS A 326 -3.13 19.90 -20.92
N TYR A 327 -2.04 19.56 -20.24
CA TYR A 327 -0.86 18.99 -20.89
C TYR A 327 -1.09 17.55 -21.31
N LEU A 328 -1.54 16.72 -20.38
CA LEU A 328 -1.73 15.29 -20.61
C LEU A 328 -2.97 15.02 -21.47
N ASP A 329 -3.87 16.00 -21.59
CA ASP A 329 -5.05 15.95 -22.47
C ASP A 329 -6.01 14.80 -22.09
N MET A 330 -6.20 14.60 -20.78
CA MET A 330 -7.00 13.52 -20.20
C MET A 330 -8.50 13.82 -20.21
N ASP A 331 -9.33 12.77 -20.28
CA ASP A 331 -10.78 12.93 -20.47
C ASP A 331 -11.59 13.23 -19.19
N MET A 332 -10.94 13.19 -18.04
CA MET A 332 -11.48 13.56 -16.73
C MET A 332 -10.33 13.97 -15.82
N PHE A 333 -10.65 14.51 -14.65
CA PHE A 333 -9.70 14.68 -13.56
C PHE A 333 -10.29 14.11 -12.27
N VAL A 334 -9.61 13.15 -11.65
CA VAL A 334 -9.99 12.61 -10.34
C VAL A 334 -9.26 13.42 -9.28
N GLY A 335 -10.03 14.12 -8.45
CA GLY A 335 -9.56 15.02 -7.39
C GLY A 335 -9.06 14.31 -6.14
N LEU A 336 -8.28 13.24 -6.29
CA LEU A 336 -7.56 12.63 -5.18
C LEU A 336 -6.40 13.55 -4.80
N ILE A 337 -6.63 14.36 -3.76
CA ILE A 337 -5.62 15.28 -3.21
C ILE A 337 -4.75 14.52 -2.21
N ASP A 338 -5.40 13.93 -1.21
CA ASP A 338 -4.85 13.03 -0.22
C ASP A 338 -6.00 12.22 0.42
N LEU A 339 -5.68 11.10 1.07
CA LEU A 339 -6.62 10.27 1.82
C LEU A 339 -6.62 10.59 3.32
N SER A 340 -6.18 11.78 3.71
CA SER A 340 -5.90 12.12 5.12
C SER A 340 -6.63 13.38 5.59
N ALA A 341 -7.40 14.01 4.69
CA ALA A 341 -8.17 15.20 5.00
C ALA A 341 -9.21 14.93 6.09
N THR A 342 -9.88 13.77 6.06
CA THR A 342 -10.86 13.46 7.10
C THR A 342 -10.17 13.18 8.43
N SER A 343 -9.10 12.37 8.44
CA SER A 343 -8.38 12.06 9.66
C SER A 343 -7.73 13.28 10.31
N ALA A 344 -7.28 14.25 9.50
CA ALA A 344 -6.83 15.55 9.99
C ALA A 344 -7.92 16.33 10.75
N ASP A 345 -9.17 16.28 10.27
CA ASP A 345 -10.29 16.99 10.91
C ASP A 345 -10.70 16.38 12.25
N PHE A 346 -10.51 15.06 12.40
CA PHE A 346 -10.61 14.37 13.68
C PHE A 346 -9.38 14.61 14.60
N GLY A 347 -8.40 15.40 14.15
CA GLY A 347 -7.27 15.87 14.95
C GLY A 347 -5.98 15.06 14.78
N CYS A 348 -5.90 14.12 13.83
CA CYS A 348 -4.65 13.45 13.51
C CYS A 348 -3.63 14.44 12.91
N LYS A 349 -2.34 14.22 13.22
CA LYS A 349 -1.27 14.90 12.48
C LYS A 349 -1.09 14.19 11.15
N ILE A 350 -0.75 14.94 10.10
CA ILE A 350 -0.55 14.37 8.77
C ILE A 350 0.92 14.51 8.35
N LYS A 351 1.50 13.41 7.88
CA LYS A 351 2.81 13.37 7.22
C LYS A 351 2.64 13.63 5.72
N TYR A 352 3.51 14.45 5.14
CA TYR A 352 3.50 14.81 3.71
C TYR A 352 4.86 14.47 3.08
N PRO A 353 5.13 13.19 2.78
CA PRO A 353 6.32 12.80 2.04
C PRO A 353 6.27 13.37 0.62
N GLU A 354 7.42 13.74 0.06
CA GLU A 354 7.45 14.25 -1.33
C GLU A 354 7.26 13.12 -2.34
N ASP A 355 7.77 11.91 -2.08
CA ASP A 355 7.76 10.80 -3.04
C ASP A 355 6.64 9.77 -2.79
N ASP A 356 5.76 10.02 -1.81
CA ASP A 356 4.71 9.10 -1.37
C ASP A 356 3.42 9.87 -1.01
N THR A 357 2.33 9.15 -0.79
CA THR A 357 1.02 9.71 -0.45
C THR A 357 0.96 10.22 1.00
N PRO A 358 0.24 11.32 1.29
CA PRO A 358 0.06 11.78 2.66
C PRO A 358 -0.74 10.80 3.51
N SER A 359 -0.38 10.68 4.79
CA SER A 359 -1.06 9.78 5.72
C SER A 359 -1.09 10.33 7.14
N SER A 360 -1.96 9.78 7.98
CA SER A 360 -1.94 10.08 9.42
C SER A 360 -0.61 9.67 10.08
N GLU A 361 -0.18 10.47 11.06
CA GLU A 361 0.95 10.27 11.95
C GLU A 361 0.43 10.14 13.39
N GLY A 362 0.51 8.93 13.93
CA GLY A 362 -0.06 8.58 15.23
C GLY A 362 -1.57 8.26 15.17
N HIS A 363 -2.06 7.63 16.23
CA HIS A 363 -3.45 7.16 16.34
C HIS A 363 -4.07 7.58 17.66
N LEU A 364 -5.39 7.73 17.67
CA LEU A 364 -6.18 7.95 18.88
C LEU A 364 -6.11 6.73 19.79
N LYS A 365 -6.17 6.96 21.10
CA LYS A 365 -5.93 5.90 22.10
C LYS A 365 -7.19 5.11 22.43
N ALA A 366 -8.36 5.72 22.35
CA ALA A 366 -9.61 5.08 22.74
C ALA A 366 -10.76 5.50 21.81
N TYR A 367 -11.68 4.58 21.49
CA TYR A 367 -12.83 4.88 20.62
C TYR A 367 -13.78 5.90 21.25
N GLU A 368 -13.79 5.99 22.58
CA GLU A 368 -14.58 6.96 23.33
C GLU A 368 -14.10 8.41 23.12
N GLU A 369 -12.85 8.59 22.69
CA GLU A 369 -12.28 9.91 22.33
C GLU A 369 -12.72 10.37 20.94
N LEU A 370 -13.37 9.51 20.14
CA LEU A 370 -13.89 9.88 18.82
C LEU A 370 -15.11 10.79 19.00
N GLU A 371 -14.96 12.04 18.58
CA GLU A 371 -16.03 13.02 18.42
C GLU A 371 -16.12 13.41 16.95
N VAL A 372 -17.34 13.42 16.39
CA VAL A 372 -17.55 13.83 14.99
C VAL A 372 -17.27 15.33 14.89
N PRO A 373 -16.25 15.76 14.12
CA PRO A 373 -15.92 17.17 14.02
C PRO A 373 -16.97 17.92 13.19
N GLU A 374 -17.11 19.21 13.47
CA GLU A 374 -17.93 20.11 12.65
C GLU A 374 -17.20 20.43 11.35
N LEU A 375 -17.80 20.12 10.21
CA LEU A 375 -17.28 20.47 8.88
C LEU A 375 -17.52 21.96 8.58
N LYS A 376 -16.45 22.77 8.57
CA LYS A 376 -16.54 24.24 8.40
C LYS A 376 -15.25 24.86 7.87
N GLU A 377 -15.31 26.14 7.53
CA GLU A 377 -14.13 26.90 7.11
C GLU A 377 -12.94 26.72 8.09
N GLY A 378 -11.79 26.35 7.52
CA GLY A 378 -10.56 26.03 8.26
C GLY A 378 -10.38 24.55 8.63
N THR A 379 -11.37 23.70 8.37
CA THR A 379 -11.17 22.24 8.39
C THR A 379 -10.69 21.75 7.02
N ARG A 380 -9.88 20.69 6.99
CA ARG A 380 -9.29 20.10 5.79
C ARG A 380 -10.35 19.59 4.83
N GLY A 381 -11.41 18.95 5.33
CA GLY A 381 -12.53 18.48 4.52
C GLY A 381 -13.26 19.63 3.83
N TYR A 382 -13.49 20.75 4.52
CA TYR A 382 -14.11 21.92 3.91
C TYR A 382 -13.22 22.54 2.83
N GLU A 383 -11.92 22.71 3.12
CA GLU A 383 -10.94 23.21 2.16
C GLU A 383 -10.81 22.31 0.92
N LEU A 384 -10.88 20.99 1.10
CA LEU A 384 -10.87 20.00 0.03
C LEU A 384 -12.09 20.18 -0.90
N VAL A 385 -13.28 20.43 -0.36
CA VAL A 385 -14.48 20.68 -1.18
C VAL A 385 -14.35 22.00 -1.95
N MET A 386 -13.87 23.07 -1.31
CA MET A 386 -13.72 24.37 -1.96
C MET A 386 -12.65 24.35 -3.06
N ALA A 387 -11.53 23.67 -2.83
CA ALA A 387 -10.51 23.42 -3.82
C ALA A 387 -11.05 22.62 -5.01
N SER A 388 -11.84 21.58 -4.74
CA SER A 388 -12.51 20.77 -5.76
C SER A 388 -13.46 21.60 -6.62
N LYS A 389 -14.26 22.47 -6.00
CA LYS A 389 -15.17 23.39 -6.70
C LYS A 389 -14.41 24.29 -7.66
N LYS A 390 -13.35 24.96 -7.20
CA LYS A 390 -12.54 25.84 -8.06
C LYS A 390 -11.85 25.08 -9.19
N ALA A 391 -11.36 23.87 -8.92
CA ALA A 391 -10.75 23.02 -9.93
C ALA A 391 -11.77 22.61 -10.99
N LYS A 392 -12.95 22.13 -10.58
CA LYS A 392 -14.08 21.82 -11.47
C LYS A 392 -14.45 23.01 -12.35
N GLU A 393 -14.70 24.18 -11.76
CA GLU A 393 -15.10 25.38 -12.50
C GLU A 393 -14.08 25.73 -13.59
N LYS A 394 -12.78 25.67 -13.26
CA LYS A 394 -11.69 25.98 -14.19
C LYS A 394 -11.56 24.94 -15.30
N LEU A 395 -11.56 23.65 -14.95
CA LEU A 395 -11.43 22.53 -15.90
C LEU A 395 -12.62 22.47 -16.86
N ASN A 396 -13.85 22.57 -16.35
CA ASN A 396 -15.04 22.56 -17.19
C ASN A 396 -15.07 23.76 -18.15
N LYS A 397 -14.77 24.96 -17.65
CA LYS A 397 -14.82 26.18 -18.46
C LYS A 397 -13.74 26.25 -19.53
N GLU A 398 -12.51 25.85 -19.21
CA GLU A 398 -11.35 26.07 -20.08
C GLU A 398 -10.99 24.84 -20.92
N LEU A 399 -11.25 23.63 -20.42
CA LEU A 399 -10.88 22.36 -21.09
C LEU A 399 -12.08 21.48 -21.47
N ASN A 400 -13.28 21.76 -20.97
CA ASN A 400 -14.44 20.85 -21.06
C ASN A 400 -14.14 19.47 -20.43
N THR A 401 -13.31 19.45 -19.38
CA THR A 401 -12.91 18.23 -18.67
C THR A 401 -13.71 18.09 -17.38
N PRO A 402 -14.44 16.98 -17.17
CA PRO A 402 -15.20 16.74 -15.95
C PRO A 402 -14.28 16.50 -14.76
N PHE A 403 -14.70 16.98 -13.58
CA PHE A 403 -14.00 16.79 -12.33
C PHE A 403 -14.73 15.77 -11.45
N VAL A 404 -14.04 14.69 -11.08
CA VAL A 404 -14.54 13.68 -10.14
C VAL A 404 -13.97 14.00 -8.76
N GLY A 405 -14.83 14.39 -7.81
CA GLY A 405 -14.43 14.55 -6.42
C GLY A 405 -14.02 13.21 -5.81
N PHE A 406 -13.21 13.23 -4.76
CA PHE A 406 -12.67 12.03 -4.17
C PHE A 406 -12.56 12.16 -2.65
N HIS A 407 -13.00 11.14 -1.91
CA HIS A 407 -12.69 10.98 -0.49
C HIS A 407 -12.71 9.51 -0.08
N GLU A 408 -12.21 9.22 1.11
CA GLU A 408 -12.21 7.88 1.72
C GLU A 408 -13.59 7.45 2.26
N GLY A 409 -13.80 6.15 2.38
CA GLY A 409 -14.98 5.55 3.02
C GLY A 409 -14.89 5.51 4.56
N PRO A 410 -15.98 5.11 5.25
CA PRO A 410 -16.06 5.16 6.71
C PRO A 410 -15.05 4.27 7.42
N LEU A 411 -14.91 3.01 7.02
CA LEU A 411 -13.93 2.12 7.65
C LEU A 411 -12.48 2.58 7.37
N LEU A 412 -12.19 3.05 6.15
CA LEU A 412 -10.88 3.61 5.83
C LEU A 412 -10.55 4.81 6.73
N THR A 413 -11.52 5.72 6.90
CA THR A 413 -11.40 6.84 7.86
C THR A 413 -11.03 6.32 9.25
N LEU A 414 -11.80 5.36 9.79
CA LEU A 414 -11.58 4.84 11.15
C LEU A 414 -10.18 4.21 11.30
N THR A 415 -9.71 3.46 10.31
CA THR A 415 -8.37 2.85 10.34
C THR A 415 -7.25 3.89 10.34
N GLN A 416 -7.44 5.04 9.69
CA GLN A 416 -6.47 6.14 9.80
C GLN A 416 -6.44 6.75 11.20
N LEU A 417 -7.61 6.88 11.84
CA LEU A 417 -7.74 7.45 13.18
C LEU A 417 -7.15 6.54 14.25
N MET A 418 -7.43 5.25 14.18
CA MET A 418 -7.20 4.31 15.28
C MET A 418 -6.03 3.34 15.03
N GLY A 419 -5.52 3.27 13.80
CA GLY A 419 -4.57 2.25 13.35
C GLY A 419 -5.30 1.08 12.70
N ALA A 420 -4.87 0.69 11.49
CA ALA A 420 -5.54 -0.35 10.73
C ALA A 420 -5.45 -1.72 11.41
N ASP A 421 -4.27 -2.09 11.92
CA ASP A 421 -4.02 -3.30 12.70
C ASP A 421 -4.97 -3.41 13.91
N ARG A 422 -5.07 -2.32 14.68
CA ARG A 422 -5.93 -2.25 15.85
C ARG A 422 -7.40 -2.42 15.48
N VAL A 423 -7.89 -1.64 14.51
CA VAL A 423 -9.31 -1.69 14.11
C VAL A 423 -9.68 -3.06 13.58
N LEU A 424 -8.83 -3.64 12.74
CA LEU A 424 -9.05 -4.97 12.17
C LEU A 424 -9.07 -6.05 13.25
N MET A 425 -8.20 -5.95 14.27
CA MET A 425 -8.24 -6.84 15.43
C MET A 425 -9.50 -6.64 16.29
N ASP A 426 -9.85 -5.38 16.57
CA ASP A 426 -11.01 -5.00 17.38
C ASP A 426 -12.34 -5.40 16.72
N MET A 427 -12.39 -5.61 15.40
CA MET A 427 -13.57 -6.20 14.74
C MET A 427 -13.92 -7.60 15.30
N LYS A 428 -12.96 -8.32 15.87
CA LYS A 428 -13.17 -9.61 16.51
C LYS A 428 -13.24 -9.49 18.04
N THR A 429 -12.35 -8.71 18.66
CA THR A 429 -12.24 -8.64 20.12
C THR A 429 -13.13 -7.58 20.78
N ASN A 430 -13.43 -6.48 20.10
CA ASN A 430 -14.26 -5.38 20.59
C ASN A 430 -15.20 -4.82 19.50
N PRO A 431 -16.08 -5.66 18.93
CA PRO A 431 -16.83 -5.32 17.73
C PRO A 431 -17.78 -4.14 17.92
N ASP A 432 -18.35 -3.97 19.12
CA ASP A 432 -19.30 -2.88 19.40
C ASP A 432 -18.61 -1.50 19.35
N ALA A 433 -17.36 -1.40 19.83
CA ALA A 433 -16.60 -0.16 19.76
C ALA A 433 -16.22 0.21 18.32
N VAL A 434 -15.86 -0.80 17.50
CA VAL A 434 -15.60 -0.58 16.06
C VAL A 434 -16.87 -0.11 15.36
N LEU A 435 -18.02 -0.74 15.61
CA LEU A 435 -19.30 -0.34 15.03
C LEU A 435 -19.68 1.10 15.42
N GLU A 436 -19.46 1.51 16.67
CA GLU A 436 -19.66 2.90 17.09
C GLU A 436 -18.70 3.86 16.37
N GLY A 437 -17.42 3.48 16.25
CA GLY A 437 -16.42 4.26 15.52
C GLY A 437 -16.79 4.45 14.05
N VAL A 438 -17.19 3.37 13.37
CA VAL A 438 -17.64 3.40 11.97
C VAL A 438 -18.88 4.27 11.81
N GLN A 439 -19.83 4.24 12.75
CA GLN A 439 -21.00 5.12 12.71
C GLN A 439 -20.58 6.60 12.74
N LYS A 440 -19.67 6.98 13.64
CA LYS A 440 -19.16 8.36 13.72
C LYS A 440 -18.43 8.78 12.45
N CYS A 441 -17.60 7.91 11.88
CA CYS A 441 -16.95 8.17 10.59
C CYS A 441 -17.98 8.28 9.46
N THR A 442 -19.03 7.44 9.45
CA THR A 442 -20.12 7.51 8.47
C THR A 442 -20.86 8.84 8.55
N ASP A 443 -21.15 9.34 9.76
CA ASP A 443 -21.79 10.65 9.97
C ASP A 443 -20.96 11.78 9.36
N TYR A 444 -19.63 11.73 9.52
CA TYR A 444 -18.73 12.72 8.95
C TYR A 444 -18.62 12.62 7.43
N ILE A 445 -18.45 11.41 6.89
CA ILE A 445 -18.38 11.15 5.45
C ILE A 445 -19.67 11.60 4.75
N CYS A 446 -20.84 11.38 5.36
CA CYS A 446 -22.10 11.88 4.81
C CYS A 446 -22.15 13.42 4.77
N GLN A 447 -21.66 14.12 5.80
CA GLN A 447 -21.57 15.58 5.81
C GLN A 447 -20.62 16.09 4.71
N LEU A 448 -19.47 15.43 4.52
CA LEU A 448 -18.51 15.79 3.50
C LEU A 448 -19.09 15.62 2.08
N SER A 449 -19.71 14.47 1.80
CA SER A 449 -20.39 14.21 0.53
C SER A 449 -21.54 15.18 0.28
N GLU A 450 -22.31 15.52 1.32
CA GLU A 450 -23.41 16.47 1.20
C GLU A 450 -22.89 17.87 0.83
N LEU A 451 -21.79 18.30 1.46
CA LEU A 451 -21.14 19.57 1.12
C LEU A 451 -20.62 19.58 -0.33
N PHE A 452 -20.02 18.48 -0.81
CA PHE A 452 -19.64 18.33 -2.22
C PHE A 452 -20.81 18.61 -3.17
N PHE A 453 -22.00 18.09 -2.84
CA PHE A 453 -23.18 18.24 -3.68
C PHE A 453 -23.84 19.60 -3.55
N GLU A 454 -23.93 20.16 -2.34
CA GLU A 454 -24.53 21.48 -2.10
C GLU A 454 -23.72 22.60 -2.75
N GLU A 455 -22.40 22.46 -2.78
CA GLU A 455 -21.49 23.44 -3.39
C GLU A 455 -21.25 23.21 -4.89
N ASP A 456 -21.88 22.19 -5.48
CA ASP A 456 -21.66 21.76 -6.86
C ASP A 456 -20.17 21.53 -7.17
N ALA A 457 -19.43 20.95 -6.22
CA ALA A 457 -17.98 20.88 -6.23
C ALA A 457 -17.40 19.75 -7.12
N CYS A 458 -18.24 18.87 -7.66
CA CYS A 458 -17.83 17.79 -8.56
C CYS A 458 -18.90 17.46 -9.62
N ASP A 459 -18.49 16.82 -10.72
CA ASP A 459 -19.38 16.22 -11.74
C ASP A 459 -19.72 14.75 -11.41
N GLY A 460 -18.96 14.15 -10.49
CA GLY A 460 -19.16 12.83 -9.91
C GLY A 460 -18.33 12.72 -8.63
N LEU A 461 -18.73 11.85 -7.69
CA LEU A 461 -18.01 11.68 -6.43
C LEU A 461 -17.58 10.22 -6.28
N CYS A 462 -16.28 10.02 -6.10
CA CYS A 462 -15.64 8.72 -5.96
C CYS A 462 -15.24 8.48 -4.50
N VAL A 463 -15.53 7.27 -4.01
CA VAL A 463 -15.29 6.84 -2.64
C VAL A 463 -14.27 5.72 -2.63
N ASP A 464 -13.22 5.85 -1.81
CA ASP A 464 -12.23 4.79 -1.63
C ASP A 464 -12.62 3.81 -0.51
N ASN A 465 -12.81 2.54 -0.87
CA ASN A 465 -13.16 1.47 0.08
C ASN A 465 -12.03 0.45 0.27
N LEU A 466 -10.77 0.87 0.33
CA LEU A 466 -9.55 0.04 0.42
C LEU A 466 -9.68 -1.33 1.14
N TRP A 467 -10.22 -1.37 2.36
CA TRP A 467 -10.24 -2.60 3.19
C TRP A 467 -11.24 -3.66 2.75
N SER A 468 -12.14 -3.35 1.84
CA SER A 468 -13.33 -4.15 1.54
C SER A 468 -13.07 -5.30 0.54
N ASN A 469 -12.24 -6.26 0.95
CA ASN A 469 -11.78 -7.32 0.06
C ASN A 469 -11.49 -8.65 0.77
N ASN A 470 -11.46 -9.75 0.02
CA ASN A 470 -11.28 -11.13 0.54
C ASN A 470 -9.89 -11.43 1.11
N ILE A 471 -8.93 -10.52 0.99
CA ILE A 471 -7.64 -10.64 1.67
C ILE A 471 -7.80 -10.15 3.12
N ILE A 472 -8.50 -9.03 3.31
CA ILE A 472 -8.62 -8.38 4.62
C ILE A 472 -9.79 -8.92 5.44
N MET A 473 -10.94 -9.20 4.82
CA MET A 473 -12.14 -9.64 5.52
C MET A 473 -13.16 -10.36 4.62
N SER A 474 -14.00 -11.20 5.23
CA SER A 474 -15.12 -11.83 4.52
C SER A 474 -16.15 -10.80 4.04
N GLU A 475 -16.99 -11.18 3.07
CA GLU A 475 -18.10 -10.31 2.62
C GLU A 475 -19.12 -10.04 3.75
N GLU A 476 -19.29 -10.99 4.68
CA GLU A 476 -20.15 -10.83 5.86
C GLU A 476 -19.58 -9.81 6.84
N ASP A 477 -18.28 -9.91 7.17
CA ASP A 477 -17.60 -8.93 8.01
C ASP A 477 -17.60 -7.55 7.33
N TYR A 478 -17.34 -7.47 6.03
CA TYR A 478 -17.44 -6.22 5.27
C TYR A 478 -18.85 -5.61 5.37
N TRP A 479 -19.89 -6.43 5.16
CA TRP A 479 -21.26 -5.96 5.28
C TRP A 479 -21.56 -5.42 6.68
N LYS A 480 -21.13 -6.14 7.73
CA LYS A 480 -21.36 -5.76 9.13
C LYS A 480 -20.65 -4.47 9.52
N PHE A 481 -19.37 -4.33 9.15
CA PHE A 481 -18.50 -3.28 9.68
C PHE A 481 -18.33 -2.07 8.78
N ASP A 482 -18.84 -2.08 7.54
CA ASP A 482 -18.76 -0.91 6.65
C ASP A 482 -19.93 -0.86 5.68
N GLY A 483 -20.19 -1.96 4.97
CA GLY A 483 -21.14 -1.99 3.86
C GLY A 483 -22.59 -1.65 4.23
N GLN A 484 -23.06 -2.04 5.42
CA GLN A 484 -24.39 -1.69 5.90
C GLN A 484 -24.54 -0.18 6.15
N PHE A 485 -23.55 0.45 6.78
CA PHE A 485 -23.54 1.90 7.02
C PHE A 485 -23.54 2.68 5.71
N VAL A 486 -22.69 2.28 4.77
CA VAL A 486 -22.65 2.86 3.41
C VAL A 486 -24.00 2.71 2.72
N TYR A 487 -24.60 1.52 2.73
CA TYR A 487 -25.88 1.26 2.06
C TYR A 487 -27.06 2.03 2.66
N GLU A 488 -27.12 2.12 3.99
CA GLU A 488 -28.25 2.72 4.71
C GLU A 488 -28.18 4.24 4.81
N GLN A 489 -26.97 4.83 4.80
CA GLN A 489 -26.76 6.26 5.10
C GLN A 489 -26.10 7.00 3.94
N HIS A 490 -25.01 6.47 3.39
CA HIS A 490 -24.24 7.16 2.35
C HIS A 490 -24.89 7.08 0.96
N ILE A 491 -25.27 5.89 0.50
CA ILE A 491 -25.91 5.68 -0.82
C ILE A 491 -27.21 6.49 -1.02
N PRO A 492 -28.11 6.61 -0.02
CA PRO A 492 -29.31 7.45 -0.15
C PRO A 492 -29.01 8.93 -0.42
N LEU A 493 -27.86 9.44 0.01
CA LEU A 493 -27.44 10.82 -0.23
C LEU A 493 -27.22 11.08 -1.73
N PHE A 494 -26.53 10.17 -2.42
CA PHE A 494 -26.30 10.25 -3.86
C PHE A 494 -27.63 10.25 -4.63
N LYS A 495 -28.59 9.43 -4.19
CA LYS A 495 -29.95 9.43 -4.75
C LYS A 495 -30.70 10.74 -4.49
N LYS A 496 -30.57 11.32 -3.28
CA LYS A 496 -31.17 12.61 -2.90
C LYS A 496 -30.68 13.75 -3.82
N TYR A 497 -29.39 13.77 -4.13
CA TYR A 497 -28.76 14.81 -4.96
C TYR A 497 -28.69 14.45 -6.46
N ASN A 498 -29.22 13.29 -6.88
CA ASN A 498 -29.17 12.79 -8.26
C ASN A 498 -27.73 12.71 -8.81
N GLN A 499 -26.82 12.21 -7.98
CA GLN A 499 -25.40 12.04 -8.30
C GLN A 499 -25.07 10.55 -8.47
N PRO A 500 -24.17 10.19 -9.40
CA PRO A 500 -23.70 8.81 -9.54
C PRO A 500 -22.79 8.42 -8.38
N TYR A 501 -23.02 7.24 -7.80
CA TYR A 501 -22.08 6.64 -6.84
C TYR A 501 -20.90 6.03 -7.61
N MET A 502 -19.68 6.45 -7.31
CA MET A 502 -18.46 5.89 -7.89
C MET A 502 -17.57 5.33 -6.80
N ILE A 503 -16.85 4.26 -7.10
CA ILE A 503 -15.94 3.61 -6.15
C ILE A 503 -14.56 3.51 -6.78
N HIS A 504 -13.54 3.78 -5.97
CA HIS A 504 -12.21 3.28 -6.18
C HIS A 504 -11.92 2.18 -5.16
N ASN A 505 -11.39 1.06 -5.63
CA ASN A 505 -10.86 0.04 -4.75
C ASN A 505 -9.74 -0.70 -5.48
N CYS A 506 -8.51 -0.32 -5.16
CA CYS A 506 -7.32 -0.95 -5.70
C CYS A 506 -6.90 -2.20 -4.92
N ALA A 507 -7.64 -2.62 -3.89
CA ALA A 507 -7.29 -3.80 -3.15
C ALA A 507 -7.54 -5.07 -3.98
N ASP A 508 -6.93 -6.16 -3.51
CA ASP A 508 -6.98 -7.43 -4.19
C ASP A 508 -8.24 -8.24 -3.83
N ALA A 509 -8.84 -8.95 -4.77
CA ALA A 509 -10.00 -9.82 -4.56
C ALA A 509 -11.21 -9.14 -3.87
N VAL A 510 -11.65 -8.01 -4.44
CA VAL A 510 -12.69 -7.13 -3.89
C VAL A 510 -14.09 -7.77 -3.84
N HIS A 511 -14.92 -7.34 -2.87
CA HIS A 511 -16.34 -7.72 -2.74
C HIS A 511 -17.25 -7.06 -3.79
N PHE A 512 -17.03 -7.38 -5.08
CA PHE A 512 -17.70 -6.73 -6.23
C PHE A 512 -19.22 -6.81 -6.21
N GLU A 513 -19.82 -7.91 -5.75
CA GLU A 513 -21.28 -8.07 -5.75
C GLU A 513 -21.94 -7.05 -4.83
N THR A 514 -21.45 -6.94 -3.58
CA THR A 514 -21.89 -5.90 -2.64
C THR A 514 -21.58 -4.50 -3.19
N GLN A 515 -20.33 -4.24 -3.59
CA GLN A 515 -19.92 -2.88 -3.95
C GLN A 515 -20.48 -2.39 -5.28
N ILE A 516 -20.83 -3.27 -6.22
CA ILE A 516 -21.42 -2.87 -7.49
C ILE A 516 -22.94 -2.99 -7.44
N ARG A 517 -23.50 -4.21 -7.30
CA ARG A 517 -24.95 -4.41 -7.43
C ARG A 517 -25.71 -3.83 -6.26
N LYS A 518 -25.26 -4.11 -5.04
CA LYS A 518 -26.01 -3.70 -3.84
C LYS A 518 -25.98 -2.19 -3.68
N PHE A 519 -24.83 -1.56 -3.90
CA PHE A 519 -24.69 -0.11 -3.84
C PHE A 519 -25.26 0.61 -5.06
N GLY A 520 -25.36 -0.06 -6.21
CA GLY A 520 -25.81 0.57 -7.46
C GLY A 520 -24.74 1.48 -8.05
N THR A 521 -23.49 1.04 -8.00
CA THR A 521 -22.30 1.82 -8.39
C THR A 521 -22.27 2.04 -9.89
N ALA A 522 -22.15 3.31 -10.30
CA ALA A 522 -22.19 3.75 -11.69
C ALA A 522 -20.82 3.64 -12.38
N LEU A 523 -19.73 3.84 -11.64
CA LEU A 523 -18.36 3.66 -12.11
C LEU A 523 -17.52 2.98 -11.04
N TYR A 524 -16.75 1.97 -11.43
CA TYR A 524 -15.90 1.19 -10.54
C TYR A 524 -14.45 1.21 -11.03
N SER A 525 -13.58 1.88 -10.28
CA SER A 525 -12.14 1.92 -10.50
C SER A 525 -11.44 0.83 -9.68
N TYR A 526 -10.65 -0.01 -10.34
CA TYR A 526 -10.10 -1.21 -9.71
C TYR A 526 -8.74 -1.63 -10.27
N ALA A 527 -7.98 -2.36 -9.44
CA ALA A 527 -6.76 -3.05 -9.84
C ALA A 527 -7.03 -4.53 -10.14
N TYR A 528 -6.19 -5.12 -10.98
CA TYR A 528 -6.18 -6.55 -11.24
C TYR A 528 -4.81 -7.13 -10.93
N TYR A 529 -4.81 -8.16 -10.08
CA TYR A 529 -3.62 -8.90 -9.70
C TYR A 529 -3.74 -10.35 -10.15
N GLU A 530 -2.94 -10.75 -11.15
CA GLU A 530 -3.03 -12.09 -11.74
C GLU A 530 -2.70 -13.21 -10.74
N LYS A 531 -1.78 -12.96 -9.81
CA LYS A 531 -1.31 -13.95 -8.83
C LYS A 531 -2.39 -14.38 -7.83
N THR A 532 -3.48 -13.64 -7.75
CA THR A 532 -4.50 -13.79 -6.69
C THR A 532 -5.89 -14.05 -7.27
N ARG A 533 -5.96 -14.48 -8.54
CA ARG A 533 -7.22 -14.90 -9.18
C ARG A 533 -7.94 -16.00 -8.39
N GLU A 534 -7.19 -16.93 -7.81
CA GLU A 534 -7.74 -18.00 -6.98
C GLU A 534 -8.41 -17.48 -5.69
N LYS A 535 -7.99 -16.31 -5.20
CA LYS A 535 -8.59 -15.62 -4.05
C LYS A 535 -9.74 -14.69 -4.44
N GLY A 536 -10.02 -14.51 -5.74
CA GLY A 536 -11.15 -13.73 -6.23
C GLY A 536 -10.78 -12.48 -7.03
N SER A 537 -9.50 -12.25 -7.34
CA SER A 537 -9.09 -11.16 -8.25
C SER A 537 -9.71 -11.35 -9.65
N GLN A 538 -10.37 -10.31 -10.14
CA GLN A 538 -11.15 -10.33 -11.38
C GLN A 538 -10.70 -9.20 -12.30
N ASN A 539 -10.63 -9.51 -13.60
CA ASN A 539 -10.28 -8.52 -14.62
C ASN A 539 -11.50 -8.07 -15.44
N TYR A 540 -11.28 -7.16 -16.39
CA TYR A 540 -12.32 -6.66 -17.30
C TYR A 540 -13.14 -7.79 -17.95
N ALA A 541 -12.52 -8.92 -18.30
CA ALA A 541 -13.20 -10.05 -18.95
C ALA A 541 -14.16 -10.81 -18.01
N ASP A 542 -13.94 -10.74 -16.69
CA ASP A 542 -14.88 -11.27 -15.71
C ASP A 542 -15.97 -10.27 -15.34
N LEU A 543 -15.58 -8.99 -15.21
CA LEU A 543 -16.43 -7.95 -14.63
C LEU A 543 -17.42 -7.39 -15.65
N ILE A 544 -17.00 -7.17 -16.91
CA ILE A 544 -17.89 -6.62 -17.94
C ILE A 544 -19.11 -7.53 -18.18
N PRO A 545 -18.98 -8.86 -18.37
CA PRO A 545 -20.14 -9.73 -18.56
C PRO A 545 -21.09 -9.76 -17.36
N LYS A 546 -20.57 -9.55 -16.15
CA LYS A 546 -21.38 -9.58 -14.92
C LYS A 546 -22.07 -8.24 -14.66
N TYR A 547 -21.36 -7.13 -14.82
CA TYR A 547 -21.77 -5.85 -14.26
C TYR A 547 -21.81 -4.70 -15.28
N GLY A 548 -21.36 -4.92 -16.51
CA GLY A 548 -21.29 -3.87 -17.52
C GLY A 548 -22.67 -3.27 -17.88
N ASP A 549 -23.77 -3.96 -17.65
CA ASP A 549 -25.12 -3.43 -17.85
C ASP A 549 -25.48 -2.31 -16.85
N ILE A 550 -24.88 -2.32 -15.64
CA ILE A 550 -25.15 -1.35 -14.57
C ILE A 550 -23.98 -0.43 -14.24
N CYS A 551 -22.74 -0.83 -14.52
CA CYS A 551 -21.55 -0.14 -14.04
C CYS A 551 -20.51 0.05 -15.16
N CYS A 552 -19.90 1.23 -15.22
CA CYS A 552 -18.75 1.52 -16.07
C CYS A 552 -17.46 1.09 -15.35
N MET A 553 -16.63 0.24 -15.98
CA MET A 553 -15.37 -0.21 -15.40
C MET A 553 -14.25 0.79 -15.68
N MET A 554 -13.30 0.95 -14.76
CA MET A 554 -12.14 1.84 -14.91
C MET A 554 -10.87 1.15 -14.39
N GLY A 555 -9.89 0.92 -15.25
CA GLY A 555 -8.67 0.17 -14.90
C GLY A 555 -8.02 -0.41 -16.14
N GLU A 556 -7.08 -1.35 -16.05
CA GLU A 556 -6.47 -1.92 -14.84
C GLU A 556 -4.93 -2.00 -14.96
N VAL A 557 -4.32 -1.16 -15.80
CA VAL A 557 -2.87 -1.21 -16.05
C VAL A 557 -2.11 -1.02 -14.72
N ASN A 558 -1.11 -1.86 -14.46
CA ASN A 558 -0.38 -1.84 -13.19
C ASN A 558 0.36 -0.50 -13.00
N PRO A 559 0.07 0.27 -11.93
CA PRO A 559 0.69 1.58 -11.69
C PRO A 559 2.21 1.50 -11.48
N VAL A 560 2.75 0.37 -11.02
CA VAL A 560 4.20 0.19 -10.80
C VAL A 560 4.98 0.33 -12.11
N GLU A 561 4.38 -0.07 -13.23
CA GLU A 561 5.00 0.00 -14.56
C GLU A 561 5.25 1.44 -15.02
N PHE A 562 4.54 2.40 -14.43
CA PHE A 562 4.68 3.82 -14.75
C PHE A 562 5.92 4.44 -14.10
N MET A 563 6.62 3.73 -13.22
CA MET A 563 7.81 4.22 -12.52
C MET A 563 9.09 4.22 -13.38
N ASP A 564 9.14 3.40 -14.43
CA ASP A 564 10.31 3.33 -15.33
C ASP A 564 10.21 4.38 -16.44
N GLY A 565 10.94 5.49 -16.27
CA GLY A 565 11.03 6.57 -17.27
C GLY A 565 11.96 6.28 -18.45
N SER A 566 12.58 5.11 -18.51
CA SER A 566 13.44 4.72 -19.63
C SER A 566 12.64 4.49 -20.91
N ALA A 567 13.31 4.46 -22.06
CA ALA A 567 12.66 4.10 -23.32
C ALA A 567 11.99 2.71 -23.27
N ALA A 568 12.53 1.78 -22.47
CA ALA A 568 11.94 0.46 -22.28
C ALA A 568 10.66 0.53 -21.44
N GLY A 569 10.67 1.28 -20.33
CA GLY A 569 9.48 1.49 -19.49
C GLY A 569 8.35 2.21 -20.23
N ILE A 570 8.67 3.26 -20.99
CA ILE A 570 7.70 3.95 -21.85
C ILE A 570 7.09 2.99 -22.89
N GLN A 571 7.92 2.17 -23.53
CA GLN A 571 7.43 1.16 -24.49
C GLN A 571 6.55 0.12 -23.80
N LYS A 572 6.92 -0.32 -22.59
CA LYS A 572 6.14 -1.27 -21.82
C LYS A 572 4.74 -0.74 -21.47
N VAL A 573 4.63 0.49 -20.97
CA VAL A 573 3.34 1.13 -20.71
C VAL A 573 2.50 1.27 -21.99
N THR A 574 3.14 1.59 -23.11
CA THR A 574 2.50 1.64 -24.44
C THR A 574 1.93 0.27 -24.82
N ASP A 575 2.72 -0.79 -24.69
CA ASP A 575 2.33 -2.16 -25.06
C ASP A 575 1.22 -2.70 -24.15
N ASP A 576 1.32 -2.46 -22.84
CA ASP A 576 0.30 -2.87 -21.85
C ASP A 576 -1.03 -2.12 -22.09
N THR A 577 -0.95 -0.80 -22.34
CA THR A 577 -2.13 0.03 -22.67
C THR A 577 -2.80 -0.45 -23.96
N LYS A 578 -2.00 -0.71 -25.00
CA LYS A 578 -2.49 -1.23 -26.27
C LYS A 578 -3.17 -2.59 -26.08
N THR A 579 -2.53 -3.49 -25.35
CA THR A 579 -3.06 -4.84 -25.07
C THR A 579 -4.40 -4.76 -24.35
N LEU A 580 -4.51 -3.90 -23.33
CA LEU A 580 -5.76 -3.69 -22.62
C LEU A 580 -6.85 -3.15 -23.56
N LEU A 581 -6.53 -2.13 -24.36
CA LEU A 581 -7.47 -1.52 -25.29
C LEU A 581 -7.97 -2.51 -26.36
N GLU A 582 -7.06 -3.28 -26.95
CA GLU A 582 -7.37 -4.31 -27.95
C GLU A 582 -8.22 -5.46 -27.41
N ASN A 583 -8.17 -5.72 -26.09
CA ASN A 583 -8.93 -6.80 -25.47
C ASN A 583 -10.27 -6.36 -24.86
N VAL A 584 -10.35 -5.17 -24.27
CA VAL A 584 -11.59 -4.64 -23.66
C VAL A 584 -12.67 -4.41 -24.72
N ILE A 585 -12.27 -3.87 -25.88
CA ILE A 585 -13.17 -3.50 -26.97
C ILE A 585 -14.00 -4.71 -27.48
N PRO A 586 -13.38 -5.86 -27.81
CA PRO A 586 -14.13 -7.08 -28.13
C PRO A 586 -15.07 -7.54 -27.01
N VAL A 587 -14.63 -7.50 -25.75
CA VAL A 587 -15.46 -7.93 -24.61
C VAL A 587 -16.70 -7.05 -24.46
N LEU A 588 -16.58 -5.73 -24.61
CA LEU A 588 -17.73 -4.82 -24.63
C LEU A 588 -18.71 -5.22 -25.74
N LYS A 589 -18.21 -5.41 -26.96
CA LYS A 589 -19.03 -5.78 -28.12
C LYS A 589 -19.77 -7.10 -27.92
N GLU A 590 -19.08 -8.12 -27.42
CA GLU A 590 -19.65 -9.45 -27.16
C GLU A 590 -20.77 -9.41 -26.11
N ASN A 591 -20.72 -8.45 -25.19
CA ASN A 591 -21.73 -8.23 -24.16
C ASN A 591 -22.77 -7.15 -24.55
N GLY A 592 -22.78 -6.71 -25.82
CA GLY A 592 -23.75 -5.75 -26.33
C GLY A 592 -23.56 -4.32 -25.85
N LEU A 593 -22.38 -4.00 -25.33
CA LEU A 593 -22.00 -2.68 -24.82
C LEU A 593 -21.20 -1.91 -25.88
N GLN A 594 -21.29 -0.60 -25.85
CA GLN A 594 -20.62 0.29 -26.78
C GLN A 594 -19.38 0.96 -26.18
N SER A 595 -19.43 1.34 -24.91
CA SER A 595 -18.45 2.31 -24.38
C SER A 595 -18.28 2.33 -22.86
N LYS A 596 -18.91 1.43 -22.12
CA LYS A 596 -18.83 1.34 -20.65
C LYS A 596 -17.49 0.87 -20.09
N TYR A 597 -16.43 1.59 -20.44
CA TYR A 597 -15.10 1.37 -19.91
C TYR A 597 -14.27 2.65 -19.99
N VAL A 598 -13.50 2.95 -18.95
CA VAL A 598 -12.49 4.02 -18.91
C VAL A 598 -11.11 3.39 -18.85
N MET A 599 -10.25 3.73 -19.82
CA MET A 599 -8.86 3.28 -19.83
C MET A 599 -8.09 3.97 -18.70
N SER A 600 -7.62 3.20 -17.72
CA SER A 600 -6.94 3.75 -16.53
C SER A 600 -5.88 2.80 -16.00
N THR A 601 -5.00 3.33 -15.14
CA THR A 601 -4.25 2.48 -14.21
C THR A 601 -5.20 1.88 -13.17
N GLY A 602 -4.78 0.78 -12.54
CA GLY A 602 -5.58 0.11 -11.52
C GLY A 602 -5.57 0.79 -10.14
N CYS A 603 -4.54 1.62 -9.89
CA CYS A 603 -4.41 2.47 -8.71
C CYS A 603 -3.66 3.76 -9.10
N GLU A 604 -3.50 4.66 -8.14
CA GLU A 604 -2.68 5.85 -8.29
C GLU A 604 -1.24 5.49 -8.66
N ILE A 605 -0.71 6.21 -9.66
CA ILE A 605 0.70 6.16 -10.03
C ILE A 605 1.50 6.81 -8.91
N PRO A 606 2.55 6.18 -8.38
CA PRO A 606 3.28 6.73 -7.26
C PRO A 606 3.75 8.16 -7.53
N PRO A 607 3.74 9.06 -6.52
CA PRO A 607 4.02 10.48 -6.71
C PRO A 607 5.37 10.80 -7.34
N ALA A 608 6.35 9.91 -7.25
CA ALA A 608 7.68 10.02 -7.87
C ALA A 608 7.69 9.68 -9.38
N GLY A 609 6.61 9.13 -9.94
CA GLY A 609 6.54 8.64 -11.31
C GLY A 609 6.84 9.71 -12.38
N PRO A 610 7.48 9.33 -13.51
CA PRO A 610 7.68 10.20 -14.66
C PRO A 610 6.38 10.54 -15.39
N LEU A 611 6.25 11.77 -15.87
CA LEU A 611 5.10 12.18 -16.69
C LEU A 611 5.08 11.57 -18.10
N THR A 612 6.23 11.11 -18.61
CA THR A 612 6.34 10.49 -19.93
C THR A 612 5.59 9.17 -20.03
N THR A 613 5.56 8.37 -18.96
CA THR A 613 4.78 7.12 -18.93
C THR A 613 3.28 7.41 -18.86
N VAL A 614 2.87 8.41 -18.08
CA VAL A 614 1.48 8.91 -18.05
C VAL A 614 1.03 9.34 -19.45
N GLN A 615 1.84 10.18 -20.12
CA GLN A 615 1.58 10.64 -21.48
C GLN A 615 1.54 9.48 -22.48
N ALA A 616 2.38 8.46 -22.33
CA ALA A 616 2.41 7.30 -23.21
C ALA A 616 1.06 6.55 -23.21
N MET A 617 0.47 6.34 -22.03
CA MET A 617 -0.86 5.74 -21.93
C MET A 617 -1.92 6.59 -22.65
N VAL A 618 -1.95 7.90 -22.38
CA VAL A 618 -2.93 8.81 -23.00
C VAL A 618 -2.78 8.83 -24.53
N ASN A 619 -1.55 8.97 -25.03
CA ASN A 619 -1.27 8.98 -26.47
C ASN A 619 -1.70 7.66 -27.12
N THR A 620 -1.38 6.53 -26.49
CA THR A 620 -1.75 5.21 -27.01
C THR A 620 -3.26 5.07 -27.20
N VAL A 621 -4.06 5.49 -26.21
CA VAL A 621 -5.53 5.44 -26.32
C VAL A 621 -6.04 6.42 -27.37
N LYS A 622 -5.49 7.64 -27.46
CA LYS A 622 -5.91 8.66 -28.43
C LYS A 622 -5.56 8.29 -29.88
N GLU A 623 -4.41 7.66 -30.10
CA GLU A 623 -3.94 7.30 -31.43
C GLU A 623 -4.60 6.02 -31.97
N LEU A 624 -4.74 5.00 -31.13
CA LEU A 624 -5.28 3.69 -31.55
C LEU A 624 -6.79 3.58 -31.34
N GLY A 625 -7.33 4.25 -30.32
CA GLY A 625 -8.72 4.17 -29.91
C GLY A 625 -9.74 4.42 -31.02
N PRO A 626 -9.63 5.49 -31.82
CA PRO A 626 -10.62 5.79 -32.85
C PRO A 626 -10.82 4.69 -33.90
N GLU A 627 -9.74 4.04 -34.35
CA GLU A 627 -9.86 2.93 -35.31
C GLU A 627 -10.38 1.65 -34.63
N LEU A 628 -9.94 1.35 -33.41
CA LEU A 628 -10.41 0.18 -32.67
C LEU A 628 -11.89 0.31 -32.28
N GLN A 629 -12.34 1.50 -31.88
CA GLN A 629 -13.71 1.76 -31.47
C GLN A 629 -14.72 1.53 -32.62
N LYS A 630 -14.32 1.79 -33.89
CA LYS A 630 -15.14 1.47 -35.06
C LYS A 630 -15.49 -0.03 -35.14
N SER A 631 -14.64 -0.91 -34.61
CA SER A 631 -14.89 -2.36 -34.63
C SER A 631 -16.07 -2.79 -33.76
N ILE A 632 -16.42 -2.02 -32.72
CA ILE A 632 -17.62 -2.23 -31.88
C ILE A 632 -18.87 -1.78 -32.63
N ILE A 633 -18.78 -0.63 -33.29
CA ILE A 633 -19.93 0.14 -33.77
C ILE A 633 -20.52 -0.38 -35.09
N GLY A 634 -19.75 -1.16 -35.86
CA GLY A 634 -20.19 -1.69 -37.16
C GLY A 634 -19.98 -0.71 -38.31
#